data_AF-V6TNV3-F1
#
_entry.id   AF-V6TNV3-F1
#
_cell.length_a   1.000
_cell.length_b   1.000
_cell.length_c   1.000
_cell.angle_alpha   90.00
_cell.angle_beta   90.00
_cell.angle_gamma   90.00
#
_symmetry.space_group_name_H-M   'P 1'
#
loop_
_entity.id
_entity.type
_entity.pdbx_description
1 polymer ?
#
loop_
_entity_poly.entity_id
_entity_poly.type
_entity_poly.pdbx_seq_one_letter_code
_entity_poly.pdbx_strand_id
1 'polypeptide(L)'
;MHTGCRGILRPAKCDCRHQSVISCADETPVELASNKQYKGVANCLKCTKPADGTPGTPMAAACDECAPGYFKNGAACTQCHSSCLTCSAEGESGCKSCKDGYFLGATSGAAGKCIKCDNVDDTNWKGVVGCLKCTSSKTSGTPATCTECQADRYLKAKVGDTAETCETKETCTGGYFPKDESTGGNKCVKCSDTNNGGIENCSTCTPIESPTTTVLVKCSACDNSKKVGPGGSSCVTACPENSTASEGACICSSGFTPSGDSCVASSHQPQHRYHSRISVAVIAACPALLIVYLSL
;
A
#
# COMPACT_ATOMS: atom_id res chain seq x y z
N MET A 1 0.07 23.70 42.68
CA MET A 1 -0.89 23.14 41.71
C MET A 1 -0.72 21.63 41.73
N HIS A 2 -1.53 20.90 42.52
CA HIS A 2 -1.42 19.44 42.60
C HIS A 2 -2.08 18.83 41.36
N THR A 3 -1.24 18.23 40.52
CA THR A 3 -1.64 17.31 39.45
C THR A 3 -2.42 16.16 40.10
N GLY A 4 -3.75 16.24 40.06
CA GLY A 4 -4.63 15.29 40.74
C GLY A 4 -4.36 13.86 40.28
N CYS A 5 -4.23 12.95 41.24
CA CYS A 5 -4.09 11.51 41.02
C CYS A 5 -5.28 10.97 40.21
N ARG A 6 -5.16 10.91 38.88
CA ARG A 6 -6.11 10.19 38.02
C ARG A 6 -5.91 8.69 38.22
N GLY A 7 -7.01 7.94 38.44
CA GLY A 7 -6.99 6.48 38.60
C GLY A 7 -6.85 5.94 40.02
N ILE A 8 -6.88 6.80 41.03
CA ILE A 8 -6.80 6.40 42.44
C ILE A 8 -8.08 6.82 43.18
N LEU A 9 -8.74 5.87 43.83
CA LEU A 9 -9.86 6.11 44.71
C LEU A 9 -9.36 6.58 46.08
N ARG A 10 -9.88 7.70 46.58
CA ARG A 10 -9.62 8.23 47.92
C ARG A 10 -10.88 8.14 48.79
N PRO A 11 -10.99 7.13 49.67
CA PRO A 11 -12.10 7.04 50.60
C PRO A 11 -12.13 8.21 51.59
N ALA A 12 -13.31 8.66 52.01
CA ALA A 12 -13.43 9.66 53.08
C ALA A 12 -13.11 9.01 54.44
N LYS A 13 -12.38 9.74 55.31
CA LYS A 13 -11.84 9.28 56.60
C LYS A 13 -10.63 8.34 56.47
N CYS A 14 -9.57 8.82 55.83
CA CYS A 14 -8.27 8.17 55.92
C CYS A 14 -7.78 8.24 57.38
N ASP A 15 -7.45 7.10 57.98
CA ASP A 15 -6.68 7.04 59.22
C ASP A 15 -5.31 6.40 58.93
N CYS A 16 -4.35 6.58 59.84
CA CYS A 16 -3.00 6.04 59.66
C CYS A 16 -2.93 4.51 59.85
N ARG A 17 -4.05 3.83 60.14
CA ARG A 17 -4.14 2.40 60.41
C ARG A 17 -4.73 1.60 59.24
N HIS A 18 -5.34 2.27 58.25
CA HIS A 18 -6.00 1.64 57.11
C HIS A 18 -5.54 2.18 55.75
N GLN A 19 -5.67 1.36 54.72
CA GLN A 19 -5.26 1.67 53.36
C GLN A 19 -6.01 2.90 52.83
N SER A 20 -5.27 3.95 52.46
CA SER A 20 -5.83 5.28 52.15
C SER A 20 -6.09 5.52 50.66
N VAL A 21 -5.64 4.60 49.80
CA VAL A 21 -5.75 4.69 48.34
C VAL A 21 -5.86 3.28 47.73
N ILE A 22 -6.79 3.10 46.80
CA ILE A 22 -6.93 1.87 45.99
C ILE A 22 -7.01 2.27 44.51
N SER A 23 -6.42 1.47 43.63
CA SER A 23 -6.54 1.67 42.18
C SER A 23 -7.98 1.43 41.73
N CYS A 24 -8.47 2.23 40.79
CA CYS A 24 -9.81 2.01 40.22
C CYS A 24 -9.98 0.63 39.56
N ALA A 25 -8.89 -0.01 39.15
CA ALA A 25 -8.90 -1.34 38.52
C ALA A 25 -8.67 -2.51 39.48
N ASP A 26 -8.41 -2.23 40.77
CA ASP A 26 -8.08 -3.27 41.75
C ASP A 26 -9.34 -3.84 42.38
N GLU A 27 -9.65 -5.09 42.09
CA GLU A 27 -10.86 -5.76 42.59
C GLU A 27 -10.68 -6.36 43.99
N THR A 28 -9.48 -6.28 44.57
CA THR A 28 -9.24 -6.75 45.94
C THR A 28 -9.93 -5.81 46.93
N PRO A 29 -10.82 -6.33 47.80
CA PRO A 29 -11.49 -5.50 48.80
C PRO A 29 -10.49 -4.93 49.81
N VAL A 30 -10.50 -3.61 49.99
CA VAL A 30 -9.76 -2.94 51.06
C VAL A 30 -10.72 -2.58 52.19
N GLU A 31 -10.30 -2.85 53.42
CA GLU A 31 -11.05 -2.52 54.62
C GLU A 31 -10.68 -1.12 55.12
N LEU A 32 -11.71 -0.32 55.38
CA LEU A 32 -11.65 1.03 55.91
C LEU A 32 -12.23 1.08 57.32
N ALA A 33 -12.04 2.22 57.98
CA ALA A 33 -12.60 2.49 59.31
C ALA A 33 -14.08 2.07 59.40
N SER A 34 -14.45 1.48 60.55
CA SER A 34 -15.79 0.94 60.84
C SER A 34 -16.20 -0.28 59.99
N ASN A 35 -15.25 -1.15 59.62
CA ASN A 35 -15.45 -2.41 58.87
C ASN A 35 -16.12 -2.23 57.49
N LYS A 36 -15.96 -1.05 56.88
CA LYS A 36 -16.48 -0.76 55.54
C LYS A 36 -15.49 -1.28 54.51
N GLN A 37 -15.97 -2.00 53.49
CA GLN A 37 -15.11 -2.55 52.44
C GLN A 37 -15.39 -1.90 51.10
N TYR A 38 -14.32 -1.61 50.34
CA TYR A 38 -14.39 -1.01 49.02
C TYR A 38 -13.52 -1.79 48.04
N LYS A 39 -13.96 -1.91 46.80
CA LYS A 39 -13.14 -2.47 45.70
C LYS A 39 -13.27 -1.62 44.44
N GLY A 40 -12.26 -1.68 43.58
CA GLY A 40 -12.31 -1.16 42.23
C GLY A 40 -13.18 -2.03 41.30
N VAL A 41 -13.12 -1.72 40.01
CA VAL A 41 -13.82 -2.40 38.92
C VAL A 41 -12.78 -2.81 37.88
N ALA A 42 -12.75 -4.09 37.50
CA ALA A 42 -11.84 -4.57 36.45
C ALA A 42 -11.83 -3.65 35.22
N ASN A 43 -10.64 -3.37 34.70
CA ASN A 43 -10.43 -2.55 33.49
C ASN A 43 -10.95 -1.10 33.60
N CYS A 44 -11.03 -0.55 34.81
CA CYS A 44 -11.44 0.82 35.04
C CYS A 44 -10.26 1.78 35.23
N LEU A 45 -10.18 2.82 34.40
CA LEU A 45 -9.14 3.86 34.47
C LEU A 45 -9.53 5.03 35.37
N LYS A 46 -10.81 5.37 35.43
CA LYS A 46 -11.34 6.42 36.32
C LYS A 46 -12.61 5.93 36.98
N CYS A 47 -12.71 6.13 38.28
CA CYS A 47 -13.83 5.69 39.06
C CYS A 47 -14.27 6.76 40.05
N THR A 48 -15.57 6.80 40.29
CA THR A 48 -16.20 7.59 41.34
C THR A 48 -16.43 6.71 42.56
N LYS A 49 -16.16 7.29 43.73
CA LYS A 49 -16.42 6.65 45.02
C LYS A 49 -17.89 6.16 45.07
N PRO A 50 -18.15 4.92 45.50
CA PRO A 50 -19.51 4.47 45.71
C PRO A 50 -20.10 5.12 46.97
N ALA A 51 -21.41 4.96 47.17
CA ALA A 51 -22.06 5.40 48.41
C ALA A 51 -21.37 4.77 49.65
N ASP A 52 -21.66 5.29 50.84
CA ASP A 52 -21.01 4.80 52.04
C ASP A 52 -21.27 3.30 52.26
N GLY A 53 -20.17 2.55 52.45
CA GLY A 53 -20.13 1.10 52.69
C GLY A 53 -21.07 0.64 53.80
N THR A 54 -21.72 -0.51 53.60
CA THR A 54 -22.32 -1.28 54.70
C THR A 54 -21.26 -2.22 55.30
N PRO A 55 -21.16 -2.36 56.63
CA PRO A 55 -20.19 -3.27 57.24
C PRO A 55 -20.30 -4.70 56.70
N GLY A 56 -19.18 -5.28 56.28
CA GLY A 56 -19.12 -6.68 55.79
C GLY A 56 -19.53 -6.91 54.33
N THR A 57 -19.90 -5.88 53.57
CA THR A 57 -20.20 -6.00 52.13
C THR A 57 -19.30 -5.08 51.30
N PRO A 58 -18.36 -5.63 50.49
CA PRO A 58 -17.53 -4.83 49.60
C PRO A 58 -18.35 -4.06 48.56
N MET A 59 -18.27 -2.73 48.59
CA MET A 59 -18.90 -1.88 47.58
C MET A 59 -17.93 -1.52 46.47
N ALA A 60 -18.29 -1.86 45.23
CA ALA A 60 -17.52 -1.54 44.04
C ALA A 60 -17.64 -0.06 43.68
N ALA A 61 -16.54 0.58 43.30
CA ALA A 61 -16.56 1.93 42.75
C ALA A 61 -17.38 1.99 41.44
N ALA A 62 -17.93 3.16 41.10
CA ALA A 62 -18.60 3.35 39.82
C ALA A 62 -17.53 3.69 38.78
N CYS A 63 -17.40 2.90 37.71
CA CYS A 63 -16.45 3.23 36.66
C CYS A 63 -16.95 4.38 35.77
N ASP A 64 -16.12 5.39 35.58
CA ASP A 64 -16.38 6.56 34.73
C ASP A 64 -15.69 6.44 33.37
N GLU A 65 -14.52 5.79 33.32
CA GLU A 65 -13.75 5.59 32.10
C GLU A 65 -13.12 4.19 32.11
N CYS A 66 -13.44 3.40 31.10
CA CYS A 66 -12.89 2.06 30.91
C CYS A 66 -11.55 2.11 30.15
N ALA A 67 -10.75 1.06 30.33
CA ALA A 67 -9.53 0.86 29.56
C ALA A 67 -9.82 0.73 28.04
N PRO A 68 -8.85 1.04 27.16
CA PRO A 68 -9.01 0.83 25.72
C PRO A 68 -9.45 -0.60 25.39
N GLY A 69 -10.40 -0.74 24.46
CA GLY A 69 -11.00 -2.03 24.11
C GLY A 69 -12.14 -2.48 25.05
N TYR A 70 -12.55 -1.65 26.00
CA TYR A 70 -13.72 -1.87 26.86
C TYR A 70 -14.70 -0.71 26.76
N PHE A 71 -15.99 -1.00 26.93
CA PHE A 71 -17.05 0.01 27.02
C PHE A 71 -17.75 -0.06 28.36
N LYS A 72 -18.35 1.07 28.77
CA LYS A 72 -19.10 1.17 30.02
C LYS A 72 -20.47 0.51 29.87
N ASN A 73 -20.69 -0.54 30.65
CA ASN A 73 -21.98 -1.22 30.78
C ASN A 73 -22.46 -1.09 32.24
N GLY A 74 -23.28 -0.06 32.49
CA GLY A 74 -23.64 0.33 33.85
C GLY A 74 -22.44 0.83 34.64
N ALA A 75 -22.14 0.18 35.77
CA ALA A 75 -20.97 0.48 36.61
C ALA A 75 -19.72 -0.33 36.23
N ALA A 76 -19.86 -1.32 35.33
CA ALA A 76 -18.80 -2.23 34.92
C ALA A 76 -18.23 -1.87 33.53
N CYS A 77 -17.07 -2.43 33.23
CA CYS A 77 -16.44 -2.34 31.91
C CYS A 77 -16.53 -3.70 31.22
N THR A 78 -17.21 -3.75 30.08
CA THR A 78 -17.36 -4.97 29.27
C THR A 78 -16.42 -4.89 28.07
N GLN A 79 -15.79 -6.02 27.75
CA GLN A 79 -14.85 -6.09 26.63
C GLN A 79 -15.58 -5.92 25.30
N CYS A 80 -14.99 -5.17 24.37
CA CYS A 80 -15.46 -5.10 23.00
C CYS A 80 -15.26 -6.43 22.28
N HIS A 81 -16.03 -6.66 21.20
CA HIS A 81 -15.76 -7.79 20.32
C HIS A 81 -14.32 -7.75 19.79
N SER A 82 -13.74 -8.91 19.54
CA SER A 82 -12.32 -9.07 19.20
C SER A 82 -11.88 -8.29 17.96
N SER A 83 -12.81 -7.97 17.05
CA SER A 83 -12.60 -7.16 15.85
C SER A 83 -12.69 -5.63 16.09
N CYS A 84 -13.33 -5.19 17.17
CA CYS A 84 -13.48 -3.76 17.46
C CYS A 84 -12.22 -3.22 18.14
N LEU A 85 -11.86 -1.98 17.81
CA LEU A 85 -10.91 -1.19 18.60
C LEU A 85 -11.63 -0.42 19.70
N THR A 86 -12.80 0.14 19.39
CA THR A 86 -13.73 0.74 20.35
C THR A 86 -15.15 0.28 20.06
N CYS A 87 -16.00 0.25 21.08
CA CYS A 87 -17.39 -0.17 20.94
C CYS A 87 -18.31 0.63 21.87
N SER A 88 -19.60 0.63 21.58
CA SER A 88 -20.66 1.19 22.42
C SER A 88 -21.60 0.13 22.99
N ALA A 89 -21.42 -1.12 22.59
CA ALA A 89 -22.22 -2.26 23.04
C ALA A 89 -21.40 -3.55 22.89
N GLU A 90 -21.90 -4.60 23.54
CA GLU A 90 -21.35 -5.95 23.41
C GLU A 90 -21.67 -6.55 22.03
N GLY A 91 -20.83 -7.48 21.59
CA GLY A 91 -21.01 -8.21 20.34
C GLY A 91 -20.51 -7.47 19.09
N GLU A 92 -20.65 -8.14 17.95
CA GLU A 92 -20.04 -7.73 16.69
C GLU A 92 -20.60 -6.39 16.16
N SER A 93 -21.89 -6.12 16.34
CA SER A 93 -22.55 -4.90 15.83
C SER A 93 -22.34 -3.67 16.70
N GLY A 94 -21.68 -3.83 17.85
CA GLY A 94 -21.44 -2.76 18.82
C GLY A 94 -20.22 -1.90 18.51
N CYS A 95 -19.44 -2.18 17.46
CA CYS A 95 -18.19 -1.47 17.21
C CYS A 95 -18.42 -0.02 16.79
N LYS A 96 -17.59 0.88 17.31
CA LYS A 96 -17.48 2.30 16.90
C LYS A 96 -16.23 2.56 16.08
N SER A 97 -15.18 1.78 16.30
CA SER A 97 -14.01 1.72 15.44
C SER A 97 -13.47 0.29 15.38
N CYS A 98 -12.71 0.00 14.33
CA CYS A 98 -12.20 -1.32 14.04
C CYS A 98 -10.69 -1.37 14.21
N LYS A 99 -10.18 -2.57 14.48
CA LYS A 99 -8.73 -2.81 14.46
C LYS A 99 -8.19 -2.73 13.03
N ASP A 100 -6.87 -2.60 12.91
CA ASP A 100 -6.20 -2.61 11.60
C ASP A 100 -6.56 -3.86 10.79
N GLY A 101 -6.75 -3.67 9.49
CA GLY A 101 -7.23 -4.72 8.57
C GLY A 101 -8.74 -4.94 8.58
N TYR A 102 -9.49 -4.14 9.34
CA TYR A 102 -10.96 -4.13 9.34
C TYR A 102 -11.50 -2.71 9.10
N PHE A 103 -12.66 -2.63 8.47
CA PHE A 103 -13.43 -1.40 8.30
C PHE A 103 -14.80 -1.51 8.98
N LEU A 104 -15.34 -0.35 9.38
CA LEU A 104 -16.65 -0.28 10.01
C LEU A 104 -17.75 -0.37 8.95
N GLY A 105 -18.51 -1.47 8.98
CA GLY A 105 -19.73 -1.66 8.20
C GLY A 105 -20.91 -0.96 8.82
N ALA A 106 -20.90 0.37 8.78
CA ALA A 106 -21.97 1.21 9.28
C ALA A 106 -22.06 2.50 8.48
N THR A 107 -23.24 3.11 8.47
CA THR A 107 -23.41 4.48 7.99
C THR A 107 -22.75 5.46 8.96
N SER A 108 -22.53 6.70 8.51
CA SER A 108 -21.79 7.70 9.28
C SER A 108 -22.34 7.89 10.71
N GLY A 109 -21.49 7.68 11.71
CA GLY A 109 -21.81 7.86 13.13
C GLY A 109 -22.51 6.68 13.83
N ALA A 110 -22.98 5.70 13.06
CA ALA A 110 -23.61 4.50 13.61
C ALA A 110 -22.55 3.52 14.18
N ALA A 111 -22.98 2.70 15.13
CA ALA A 111 -22.22 1.50 15.48
C ALA A 111 -22.52 0.40 14.45
N GLY A 112 -21.58 -0.51 14.24
CA GLY A 112 -21.79 -1.63 13.33
C GLY A 112 -20.70 -2.68 13.44
N LYS A 113 -20.75 -3.64 12.51
CA LYS A 113 -19.78 -4.73 12.44
C LYS A 113 -18.46 -4.24 11.89
N CYS A 114 -17.35 -4.79 12.40
CA CYS A 114 -16.06 -4.67 11.75
C CYS A 114 -15.89 -5.80 10.74
N ILE A 115 -15.81 -5.45 9.45
CA ILE A 115 -15.60 -6.39 8.36
C ILE A 115 -14.13 -6.35 7.96
N LYS A 116 -13.53 -7.51 7.73
CA LYS A 116 -12.14 -7.63 7.28
C LYS A 116 -11.99 -7.04 5.88
N CYS A 117 -10.91 -6.33 5.61
CA CYS A 117 -10.72 -5.62 4.34
C CYS A 117 -10.74 -6.50 3.09
N ASP A 118 -10.39 -7.78 3.21
CA ASP A 118 -10.41 -8.77 2.13
C ASP A 118 -11.68 -9.65 2.08
N ASN A 119 -12.65 -9.40 2.97
CA ASN A 119 -13.90 -10.16 2.99
C ASN A 119 -14.86 -9.63 1.92
N VAL A 120 -15.08 -10.41 0.86
CA VAL A 120 -16.00 -10.07 -0.24
C VAL A 120 -17.38 -10.73 -0.14
N ASP A 121 -17.58 -11.55 0.89
CA ASP A 121 -18.77 -12.37 1.07
C ASP A 121 -19.89 -11.66 1.85
N ASP A 122 -19.57 -10.54 2.52
CA ASP A 122 -20.58 -9.74 3.21
C ASP A 122 -21.61 -9.17 2.23
N THR A 123 -22.90 -9.24 2.58
CA THR A 123 -23.99 -8.83 1.69
C THR A 123 -24.08 -7.31 1.52
N ASN A 124 -23.80 -6.55 2.59
CA ASN A 124 -24.02 -5.10 2.64
C ASN A 124 -22.72 -4.31 2.61
N TRP A 125 -21.64 -4.88 3.14
CA TRP A 125 -20.38 -4.20 3.39
C TRP A 125 -19.21 -5.04 2.88
N LYS A 126 -18.96 -4.95 1.59
CA LYS A 126 -17.91 -5.75 0.95
C LYS A 126 -16.54 -5.10 1.11
N GLY A 127 -15.53 -5.93 1.35
CA GLY A 127 -14.14 -5.59 1.19
C GLY A 127 -13.69 -5.65 -0.27
N VAL A 128 -12.38 -5.64 -0.46
CA VAL A 128 -11.70 -5.75 -1.75
C VAL A 128 -10.79 -6.98 -1.70
N VAL A 129 -10.91 -7.88 -2.69
CA VAL A 129 -10.10 -9.11 -2.74
C VAL A 129 -8.62 -8.77 -2.53
N GLY A 130 -7.99 -9.45 -1.57
CA GLY A 130 -6.56 -9.32 -1.24
C GLY A 130 -6.13 -7.93 -0.75
N CYS A 131 -7.05 -7.17 -0.17
CA CYS A 131 -6.77 -5.90 0.48
C CYS A 131 -6.33 -6.10 1.93
N LEU A 132 -5.21 -5.48 2.32
CA LEU A 132 -4.66 -5.53 3.67
C LEU A 132 -5.22 -4.40 4.54
N LYS A 133 -5.28 -3.17 4.02
CA LYS A 133 -5.85 -2.00 4.72
C LYS A 133 -6.85 -1.31 3.83
N CYS A 134 -7.93 -0.84 4.44
CA CYS A 134 -9.05 -0.25 3.72
C CYS A 134 -9.79 0.78 4.57
N THR A 135 -10.64 1.56 3.91
CA THR A 135 -11.53 2.54 4.54
C THR A 135 -12.97 2.27 4.14
N SER A 136 -13.90 2.46 5.07
CA SER A 136 -15.32 2.25 4.82
C SER A 136 -15.86 3.29 3.83
N SER A 137 -16.70 2.84 2.89
CA SER A 137 -17.48 3.71 2.00
C SER A 137 -18.57 4.49 2.73
N LYS A 138 -18.88 4.10 3.98
CA LYS A 138 -20.02 4.60 4.79
C LYS A 138 -21.38 4.47 4.10
N THR A 139 -21.44 3.71 3.00
CA THR A 139 -22.61 3.54 2.15
C THR A 139 -22.86 2.06 1.94
N SER A 140 -24.01 1.58 2.40
CA SER A 140 -24.41 0.18 2.22
C SER A 140 -24.46 -0.18 0.74
N GLY A 141 -23.95 -1.36 0.39
CA GLY A 141 -23.85 -1.84 -0.99
C GLY A 141 -22.62 -1.34 -1.75
N THR A 142 -21.88 -0.36 -1.21
CA THR A 142 -20.63 0.13 -1.81
C THR A 142 -19.44 -0.51 -1.10
N PRO A 143 -18.55 -1.22 -1.83
CA PRO A 143 -17.36 -1.82 -1.25
C PRO A 143 -16.45 -0.80 -0.56
N ALA A 144 -15.64 -1.28 0.39
CA ALA A 144 -14.59 -0.50 1.02
C ALA A 144 -13.54 -0.04 0.00
N THR A 145 -12.91 1.10 0.28
CA THR A 145 -11.80 1.66 -0.50
C THR A 145 -10.50 1.04 0.00
N CYS A 146 -9.77 0.35 -0.86
CA CYS A 146 -8.53 -0.31 -0.48
C CYS A 146 -7.36 0.68 -0.52
N THR A 147 -6.60 0.76 0.57
CA THR A 147 -5.46 1.68 0.70
C THR A 147 -4.12 0.96 0.66
N GLU A 148 -4.09 -0.33 0.98
CA GLU A 148 -2.89 -1.16 0.93
C GLU A 148 -3.27 -2.60 0.61
N CYS A 149 -2.59 -3.20 -0.35
CA CYS A 149 -2.82 -4.60 -0.72
C CYS A 149 -1.97 -5.54 0.15
N GLN A 150 -2.37 -6.82 0.18
CA GLN A 150 -1.53 -7.89 0.74
C GLN A 150 -0.20 -8.00 -0.01
N ALA A 151 0.77 -8.70 0.59
CA ALA A 151 2.06 -8.97 -0.04
C ALA A 151 1.89 -9.52 -1.46
N ASP A 152 2.79 -9.10 -2.35
CA ASP A 152 2.82 -9.49 -3.78
C ASP A 152 1.62 -9.02 -4.63
N ARG A 153 0.74 -8.18 -4.08
CA ARG A 153 -0.39 -7.60 -4.81
C ARG A 153 -0.20 -6.10 -5.05
N TYR A 154 -0.72 -5.63 -6.17
CA TYR A 154 -0.53 -4.29 -6.70
C TYR A 154 -1.85 -3.53 -6.63
N LEU A 155 -1.88 -2.41 -5.93
CA LEU A 155 -3.07 -1.57 -5.85
C LEU A 155 -3.31 -0.90 -7.19
N LYS A 156 -4.46 -1.20 -7.79
CA LYS A 156 -4.97 -0.53 -8.99
C LYS A 156 -6.07 0.43 -8.55
N ALA A 157 -5.76 1.72 -8.61
CA ALA A 157 -6.67 2.77 -8.21
C ALA A 157 -7.94 2.78 -9.07
N LYS A 158 -9.04 3.27 -8.48
CA LYS A 158 -10.34 3.46 -9.15
C LYS A 158 -10.20 4.30 -10.43
N VAL A 159 -10.87 3.86 -11.49
CA VAL A 159 -10.98 4.59 -12.76
C VAL A 159 -12.45 4.85 -13.02
N GLY A 160 -12.87 6.11 -12.93
CA GLY A 160 -14.29 6.44 -13.04
C GLY A 160 -15.09 5.72 -11.95
N ASP A 161 -15.98 4.80 -12.35
CA ASP A 161 -16.88 4.07 -11.46
C ASP A 161 -16.39 2.67 -11.05
N THR A 162 -15.25 2.20 -11.55
CA THR A 162 -14.73 0.88 -11.17
C THR A 162 -14.22 0.88 -9.73
N ALA A 163 -14.48 -0.18 -8.97
CA ALA A 163 -13.88 -0.33 -7.65
C ALA A 163 -12.34 -0.41 -7.75
N GLU A 164 -11.64 -0.01 -6.69
CA GLU A 164 -10.22 -0.32 -6.54
C GLU A 164 -10.04 -1.82 -6.42
N THR A 165 -8.96 -2.32 -6.99
CA THR A 165 -8.63 -3.74 -6.94
C THR A 165 -7.17 -3.91 -6.55
N CYS A 166 -6.92 -4.99 -5.83
CA CYS A 166 -5.57 -5.49 -5.67
C CYS A 166 -5.36 -6.55 -6.76
N GLU A 167 -4.38 -6.30 -7.60
CA GLU A 167 -4.07 -7.10 -8.78
C GLU A 167 -2.76 -7.88 -8.57
N THR A 168 -2.49 -8.85 -9.42
CA THR A 168 -1.15 -9.47 -9.50
C THR A 168 -0.20 -8.61 -10.34
N LYS A 169 1.11 -8.86 -10.25
CA LYS A 169 2.13 -8.11 -11.02
C LYS A 169 1.85 -8.20 -12.52
N GLU A 170 1.52 -9.39 -12.99
CA GLU A 170 1.31 -9.76 -14.38
C GLU A 170 0.02 -9.17 -14.97
N THR A 171 -0.93 -8.81 -14.12
CA THR A 171 -2.20 -8.18 -14.52
C THR A 171 -2.11 -6.66 -14.63
N CYS A 172 -1.01 -6.04 -14.18
CA CYS A 172 -0.71 -4.64 -14.46
C CYS A 172 -0.15 -4.51 -15.89
N THR A 173 -0.97 -4.75 -16.91
CA THR A 173 -0.57 -4.68 -18.33
C THR A 173 -1.53 -3.83 -19.17
N GLY A 174 -1.15 -3.59 -20.42
CA GLY A 174 -1.91 -2.72 -21.34
C GLY A 174 -1.69 -1.26 -20.99
N GLY A 175 -2.71 -0.62 -20.41
CA GLY A 175 -2.66 0.78 -19.95
C GLY A 175 -2.05 0.97 -18.56
N TYR A 176 -1.53 -0.10 -17.96
CA TYR A 176 -0.86 -0.08 -16.67
C TYR A 176 0.45 -0.85 -16.72
N PHE A 177 1.34 -0.56 -15.78
CA PHE A 177 2.56 -1.31 -15.52
C PHE A 177 2.74 -1.51 -14.00
N PRO A 178 3.39 -2.61 -13.56
CA PRO A 178 3.65 -2.83 -12.16
C PRO A 178 4.79 -1.93 -11.68
N LYS A 179 4.59 -1.29 -10.53
CA LYS A 179 5.62 -0.53 -9.82
C LYS A 179 5.78 -1.06 -8.41
N ASP A 180 6.99 -1.51 -8.11
CA ASP A 180 7.38 -1.98 -6.79
C ASP A 180 7.69 -0.76 -5.91
N GLU A 181 7.08 -0.68 -4.73
CA GLU A 181 7.21 0.48 -3.83
C GLU A 181 7.56 -0.01 -2.42
N SER A 182 8.67 0.50 -1.87
CA SER A 182 9.10 0.16 -0.50
C SER A 182 8.23 0.82 0.57
N THR A 183 7.51 1.90 0.22
CA THR A 183 6.68 2.68 1.14
C THR A 183 5.32 2.95 0.50
N GLY A 184 4.24 2.44 1.11
CA GLY A 184 2.88 2.62 0.61
C GLY A 184 2.35 1.49 -0.29
N GLY A 185 3.10 0.38 -0.42
CA GLY A 185 2.69 -0.83 -1.12
C GLY A 185 2.78 -0.75 -2.64
N ASN A 186 2.92 -1.90 -3.29
CA ASN A 186 3.04 -2.03 -4.74
C ASN A 186 1.81 -1.49 -5.46
N LYS A 187 1.98 -0.92 -6.66
CA LYS A 187 0.89 -0.26 -7.41
C LYS A 187 0.89 -0.62 -8.90
N CYS A 188 -0.31 -0.81 -9.47
CA CYS A 188 -0.47 -0.76 -10.91
C CYS A 188 -0.57 0.71 -11.32
N VAL A 189 0.49 1.24 -11.94
CA VAL A 189 0.58 2.64 -12.36
C VAL A 189 0.07 2.78 -13.78
N LYS A 190 -0.70 3.84 -14.07
CA LYS A 190 -1.15 4.14 -15.44
C LYS A 190 0.03 4.50 -16.32
N CYS A 191 0.04 4.01 -17.56
CA CYS A 191 1.09 4.33 -18.53
C CYS A 191 1.24 5.83 -18.80
N SER A 192 0.19 6.63 -18.60
CA SER A 192 0.19 8.08 -18.77
C SER A 192 0.58 8.89 -17.52
N ASP A 193 0.84 8.22 -16.38
CA ASP A 193 1.15 8.89 -15.12
C ASP A 193 2.64 9.24 -15.02
N THR A 194 2.99 10.45 -15.47
CA THR A 194 4.36 10.96 -15.49
C THR A 194 4.97 11.14 -14.10
N ASN A 195 4.17 11.26 -13.04
CA ASN A 195 4.69 11.35 -11.68
C ASN A 195 5.19 10.00 -11.15
N ASN A 196 4.72 8.91 -11.76
CA ASN A 196 5.00 7.56 -11.30
C ASN A 196 5.79 6.71 -12.30
N GLY A 197 6.47 7.35 -13.26
CA GLY A 197 7.33 6.69 -14.24
C GLY A 197 6.65 6.37 -15.58
N GLY A 198 5.40 6.83 -15.78
CA GLY A 198 4.71 6.77 -17.06
C GLY A 198 5.18 7.84 -18.05
N ILE A 199 4.63 7.78 -19.26
CA ILE A 199 4.91 8.66 -20.40
C ILE A 199 3.64 9.45 -20.74
N GLU A 200 3.74 10.77 -20.82
CA GLU A 200 2.60 11.63 -21.12
C GLU A 200 1.89 11.20 -22.42
N ASN A 201 0.55 11.11 -22.38
CA ASN A 201 -0.28 10.64 -23.51
C ASN A 201 0.00 9.20 -23.96
N CYS A 202 0.67 8.38 -23.16
CA CYS A 202 0.86 6.97 -23.47
C CYS A 202 -0.34 6.14 -22.98
N SER A 203 -1.04 5.52 -23.91
CA SER A 203 -2.26 4.74 -23.64
C SER A 203 -1.94 3.29 -23.29
N THR A 204 -0.85 2.74 -23.86
CA THR A 204 -0.34 1.41 -23.51
C THR A 204 1.17 1.39 -23.45
N CYS A 205 1.72 0.63 -22.50
CA CYS A 205 3.15 0.58 -22.27
C CYS A 205 3.63 -0.80 -21.82
N THR A 206 4.93 -1.03 -21.98
CA THR A 206 5.62 -2.24 -21.54
C THR A 206 6.76 -1.88 -20.58
N PRO A 207 6.96 -2.61 -19.48
CA PRO A 207 8.10 -2.39 -18.60
C PRO A 207 9.42 -2.69 -19.33
N ILE A 208 10.43 -1.88 -19.06
CA ILE A 208 11.83 -2.13 -19.41
C ILE A 208 12.55 -2.42 -18.11
N GLU A 209 13.26 -3.55 -18.06
CA GLU A 209 14.16 -3.85 -16.95
C GLU A 209 15.29 -2.81 -16.93
N SER A 210 15.28 -1.94 -15.91
CA SER A 210 16.37 -1.02 -15.65
C SER A 210 17.26 -1.60 -14.54
N PRO A 211 18.61 -1.48 -14.64
CA PRO A 211 19.50 -1.81 -13.54
C PRO A 211 19.35 -0.86 -12.35
N THR A 212 18.66 0.27 -12.54
CA THR A 212 18.23 1.17 -11.47
C THR A 212 16.86 0.72 -10.95
N THR A 213 16.61 0.82 -9.65
CA THR A 213 15.34 0.39 -9.00
C THR A 213 14.07 1.11 -9.48
N THR A 214 14.19 1.99 -10.48
CA THR A 214 13.09 2.69 -11.14
C THR A 214 12.69 1.91 -12.39
N VAL A 215 11.49 1.31 -12.39
CA VAL A 215 10.89 0.73 -13.60
C VAL A 215 10.76 1.84 -14.65
N LEU A 216 11.43 1.67 -15.79
CA LEU A 216 11.24 2.49 -16.98
C LEU A 216 10.19 1.80 -17.86
N VAL A 217 9.37 2.55 -18.60
CA VAL A 217 8.39 1.97 -19.53
C VAL A 217 8.65 2.40 -20.95
N LYS A 218 8.34 1.53 -21.91
CA LYS A 218 8.27 1.86 -23.33
C LYS A 218 6.81 2.00 -23.74
N CYS A 219 6.46 3.14 -24.31
CA CYS A 219 5.16 3.35 -24.89
C CYS A 219 4.98 2.48 -26.14
N SER A 220 3.83 1.81 -26.22
CA SER A 220 3.45 0.94 -27.35
C SER A 220 2.26 1.52 -28.13
N ALA A 221 1.45 2.38 -27.51
CA ALA A 221 0.43 3.16 -28.20
C ALA A 221 0.19 4.48 -27.46
N CYS A 222 -0.15 5.52 -28.23
CA CYS A 222 -0.41 6.86 -27.71
C CYS A 222 -1.89 7.24 -27.83
N ASP A 223 -2.35 8.09 -26.94
CA ASP A 223 -3.64 8.77 -27.02
C ASP A 223 -3.57 10.00 -27.95
N ASN A 224 -4.73 10.62 -28.19
CA ASN A 224 -4.84 11.92 -28.86
C ASN A 224 -4.25 11.97 -30.29
N SER A 225 -4.31 10.85 -31.02
CA SER A 225 -3.76 10.71 -32.38
C SER A 225 -2.25 11.01 -32.49
N LYS A 226 -1.54 10.98 -31.34
CA LYS A 226 -0.08 11.07 -31.30
C LYS A 226 0.53 9.75 -31.76
N LYS A 227 1.82 9.81 -32.11
CA LYS A 227 2.61 8.69 -32.58
C LYS A 227 3.65 8.32 -31.54
N VAL A 228 3.92 7.03 -31.39
CA VAL A 228 5.01 6.55 -30.54
C VAL A 228 6.34 7.02 -31.13
N GLY A 229 7.18 7.67 -30.31
CA GLY A 229 8.52 8.10 -30.73
C GLY A 229 9.42 6.91 -31.08
N PRO A 230 10.53 7.11 -31.83
CA PRO A 230 11.36 6.01 -32.32
C PRO A 230 11.89 5.05 -31.24
N GLY A 231 12.28 5.56 -30.07
CA GLY A 231 12.69 4.76 -28.91
C GLY A 231 11.53 4.31 -28.01
N GLY A 232 10.30 4.79 -28.28
CA GLY A 232 9.11 4.56 -27.48
C GLY A 232 9.12 5.28 -26.12
N SER A 233 9.97 6.29 -25.95
CA SER A 233 10.06 7.07 -24.70
C SER A 233 9.10 8.27 -24.67
N SER A 234 8.40 8.56 -25.77
CA SER A 234 7.45 9.67 -25.86
C SER A 234 6.31 9.41 -26.84
N CYS A 235 5.31 10.27 -26.79
CA CYS A 235 4.23 10.39 -27.75
C CYS A 235 4.30 11.74 -28.46
N VAL A 236 4.58 11.73 -29.76
CA VAL A 236 4.84 12.94 -30.58
C VAL A 236 3.75 13.17 -31.63
N THR A 237 3.49 14.42 -31.99
CA THR A 237 2.51 14.77 -33.04
C THR A 237 3.08 14.56 -34.45
N ALA A 238 4.34 14.92 -34.64
CA ALA A 238 5.11 14.75 -35.86
C ALA A 238 6.36 13.91 -35.60
N CYS A 239 6.77 13.13 -36.60
CA CYS A 239 7.97 12.33 -36.50
C CYS A 239 9.23 13.19 -36.65
N PRO A 240 10.30 12.92 -35.86
CA PRO A 240 11.55 13.67 -35.91
C PRO A 240 12.26 13.50 -37.27
N GLU A 241 13.29 14.30 -37.51
CA GLU A 241 14.12 14.15 -38.70
C GLU A 241 14.68 12.73 -38.84
N ASN A 242 14.89 12.30 -40.10
CA ASN A 242 15.37 10.96 -40.43
C ASN A 242 14.45 9.83 -39.92
N SER A 243 13.16 10.10 -39.82
CA SER A 243 12.13 9.11 -39.50
C SER A 243 10.85 9.35 -40.29
N THR A 244 10.03 8.31 -40.41
CA THR A 244 8.74 8.35 -41.11
C THR A 244 7.65 7.77 -40.23
N ALA A 245 6.42 8.28 -40.40
CA ALA A 245 5.26 7.76 -39.69
C ALA A 245 4.81 6.43 -40.31
N SER A 246 4.61 5.42 -39.48
CA SER A 246 4.03 4.14 -39.88
C SER A 246 3.22 3.55 -38.74
N GLU A 247 1.97 3.17 -39.01
CA GLU A 247 1.07 2.49 -38.06
C GLU A 247 0.97 3.14 -36.67
N GLY A 248 1.00 4.48 -36.59
CA GLY A 248 0.93 5.21 -35.31
C GLY A 248 2.25 5.27 -34.54
N ALA A 249 3.37 4.90 -35.14
CA ALA A 249 4.72 5.06 -34.61
C ALA A 249 5.63 5.83 -35.58
N CYS A 250 6.75 6.34 -35.08
CA CYS A 250 7.80 6.94 -35.87
C CYS A 250 8.95 5.94 -36.03
N ILE A 251 9.26 5.56 -37.26
CA ILE A 251 10.31 4.59 -37.59
C ILE A 251 11.50 5.33 -38.19
N CYS A 252 12.70 5.09 -37.69
CA CYS A 252 13.90 5.68 -38.27
C CYS A 252 14.14 5.19 -39.70
N SER A 253 14.49 6.11 -40.59
CA SER A 253 14.84 5.84 -41.98
C SER A 253 16.07 4.92 -42.08
N SER A 254 16.25 4.28 -43.23
CA SER A 254 17.41 3.41 -43.49
C SER A 254 18.73 4.13 -43.21
N GLY A 255 19.60 3.51 -42.41
CA GLY A 255 20.88 4.10 -42.00
C GLY A 255 20.81 4.89 -40.70
N PHE A 256 19.65 4.93 -40.01
CA PHE A 256 19.50 5.57 -38.70
C PHE A 256 18.97 4.58 -37.66
N THR A 257 19.32 4.79 -36.40
CA THR A 257 18.88 4.00 -35.24
C THR A 257 18.24 4.89 -34.17
N PRO A 258 17.23 4.42 -33.43
CA PRO A 258 16.63 5.19 -32.35
C PRO A 258 17.62 5.50 -31.23
N SER A 259 17.60 6.74 -30.77
CA SER A 259 18.28 7.22 -29.55
C SER A 259 17.30 8.11 -28.80
N GLY A 260 16.59 7.53 -27.82
CA GLY A 260 15.43 8.16 -27.19
C GLY A 260 14.38 8.52 -28.24
N ASP A 261 14.04 9.80 -28.34
CA ASP A 261 13.04 10.30 -29.29
C ASP A 261 13.63 10.80 -30.62
N SER A 262 14.91 10.52 -30.88
CA SER A 262 15.62 10.94 -32.09
C SER A 262 16.14 9.75 -32.90
N CYS A 263 16.47 9.99 -34.16
CA CYS A 263 17.12 9.03 -35.05
C CYS A 263 18.54 9.50 -35.35
N VAL A 264 19.54 8.71 -34.93
CA VAL A 264 20.97 9.01 -35.12
C VAL A 264 21.58 8.10 -36.18
N ALA A 265 22.53 8.61 -36.96
CA ALA A 265 23.18 7.84 -38.01
C ALA A 265 23.81 6.55 -37.44
N SER A 266 23.49 5.42 -38.05
CA SER A 266 24.00 4.13 -37.64
C SER A 266 25.49 4.07 -37.96
N SER A 267 26.33 3.79 -36.97
CA SER A 267 27.79 3.75 -37.12
C SER A 267 28.31 2.56 -37.95
N HIS A 268 27.42 1.79 -38.59
CA HIS A 268 27.79 0.77 -39.58
C HIS A 268 28.22 1.45 -40.88
N GLN A 269 29.50 1.79 -40.98
CA GLN A 269 30.16 2.04 -42.26
C GLN A 269 30.11 0.75 -43.11
N PRO A 270 29.42 0.71 -44.27
CA PRO A 270 29.76 -0.27 -45.27
C PRO A 270 31.16 0.09 -45.76
N GLN A 271 32.16 -0.72 -45.41
CA GLN A 271 33.49 -0.65 -45.99
C GLN A 271 33.38 -0.92 -47.50
N HIS A 272 33.07 0.09 -48.29
CA HIS A 272 33.28 0.06 -49.72
C HIS A 272 34.79 -0.02 -49.95
N ARG A 273 35.32 -1.24 -50.12
CA ARG A 273 36.64 -1.47 -50.71
C ARG A 273 36.65 -0.84 -52.10
N TYR A 274 37.16 0.38 -52.19
CA TYR A 274 37.66 0.95 -53.43
C TYR A 274 38.92 0.14 -53.81
N HIS A 275 38.78 -0.83 -54.70
CA HIS A 275 39.95 -1.42 -55.36
C HIS A 275 40.54 -0.36 -56.31
N SER A 276 41.51 0.39 -55.77
CA SER A 276 42.40 1.23 -56.55
C SER A 276 43.26 0.34 -57.45
N ARG A 277 43.31 0.69 -58.73
CA ARG A 277 44.05 -0.02 -59.77
C ARG A 277 45.54 0.06 -59.47
N ILE A 278 46.17 -1.10 -59.26
CA ILE A 278 47.63 -1.23 -59.27
C ILE A 278 47.98 -2.20 -60.41
N SER A 279 48.50 -1.62 -61.49
CA SER A 279 49.19 -2.33 -62.55
C SER A 279 50.54 -2.82 -62.01
N VAL A 280 50.79 -4.13 -61.98
CA VAL A 280 52.14 -4.67 -61.80
C VAL A 280 52.40 -5.71 -62.86
N ALA A 281 53.57 -5.52 -63.48
CA ALA A 281 54.09 -6.23 -64.63
C ALA A 281 54.35 -7.72 -64.37
N VAL A 282 54.18 -8.49 -65.44
CA VAL A 282 54.66 -9.86 -65.60
C VAL A 282 56.19 -9.84 -65.59
N ILE A 283 56.82 -10.54 -64.65
CA ILE A 283 58.21 -11.01 -64.79
C ILE A 283 58.23 -12.52 -64.54
N ALA A 284 58.83 -13.20 -65.51
CA ALA A 284 58.91 -14.63 -65.66
C ALA A 284 59.96 -15.29 -64.76
N ALA A 285 59.68 -16.56 -64.46
CA ALA A 285 60.59 -17.70 -64.25
C ALA A 285 61.67 -17.63 -63.15
N CYS A 286 61.57 -18.53 -62.17
CA CYS A 286 62.50 -19.69 -62.06
C CYS A 286 62.00 -20.67 -60.98
N PRO A 287 61.87 -21.99 -61.25
CA PRO A 287 61.60 -22.99 -60.23
C PRO A 287 62.93 -23.52 -59.68
N ALA A 288 63.14 -23.40 -58.37
CA ALA A 288 64.22 -24.11 -57.68
C ALA A 288 63.65 -24.82 -56.44
N LEU A 289 63.78 -26.13 -56.54
CA LEU A 289 63.47 -27.22 -55.62
C LEU A 289 64.35 -27.15 -54.35
N LEU A 290 64.02 -28.03 -53.37
CA LEU A 290 64.83 -28.51 -52.23
C LEU A 290 64.71 -27.69 -50.92
N ILE A 291 64.56 -28.24 -49.71
CA ILE A 291 64.63 -29.61 -49.18
C ILE A 291 63.83 -29.67 -47.87
N VAL A 292 63.18 -30.81 -47.68
CA VAL A 292 62.68 -31.45 -46.45
C VAL A 292 63.64 -31.33 -45.26
N TYR A 293 63.17 -31.08 -44.03
CA TYR A 293 63.60 -31.87 -42.87
C TYR A 293 62.54 -31.88 -41.77
N LEU A 294 62.01 -33.09 -41.55
CA LEU A 294 61.30 -33.54 -40.35
C LEU A 294 62.33 -33.91 -39.27
N SER A 295 61.81 -34.12 -38.05
CA SER A 295 62.42 -34.80 -36.88
C SER A 295 63.13 -33.85 -35.90
N LEU A 296 62.90 -33.87 -34.58
CA LEU A 296 62.15 -34.76 -33.67
C LEU A 296 61.28 -33.94 -32.72
#